data_AF-A0A961VD65-F1
#
_entry.id   AF-A0A961VD65-F1
#
_cell.length_a   1.000
_cell.length_b   1.000
_cell.length_c   1.000
_cell.angle_alpha   90.00
_cell.angle_beta   90.00
_cell.angle_gamma   90.00
#
_symmetry.space_group_name_H-M   'P 1'
#
loop_
_entity.id
_entity.type
_entity.pdbx_description
1 polymer ?
#
loop_
_entity_poly.entity_id
_entity_poly.type
_entity_poly.pdbx_seq_one_letter_code
_entity_poly.pdbx_strand_id
1 'polypeptide(L)'
;MANARSEHASLIDRIASIPNAPAETPRKPQSVADMLAEIGESAEKAGADITDAMTVFGRIMAGIGKAFVSPRYLRPTSIIHHMEYAGLNAVPIIALMSFLIGAIIAQQGAFQMRAFGAEIFTVDLVGILVLREIGVLLTAIMVAGRSGSAFTAEIGSMKMREEIDALKIIGLDPVEVLALPRVVALILV
;
A
#
# COMPACT_ATOMS: atom_id res chain seq x y z
N MET A 1 36.52 30.95 4.44
CA MET A 1 37.03 30.81 3.06
C MET A 1 38.56 30.61 3.09
N ALA A 2 39.04 29.47 3.58
CA ALA A 2 40.49 29.24 3.69
C ALA A 2 40.80 27.74 3.82
N ASN A 3 40.50 26.92 2.79
CA ASN A 3 41.25 25.68 2.48
C ASN A 3 40.77 24.94 1.19
N ALA A 4 40.42 25.65 0.12
CA ALA A 4 40.11 24.97 -1.14
C ALA A 4 41.41 24.70 -1.91
N ARG A 5 41.70 23.42 -2.21
CA ARG A 5 42.81 23.03 -3.11
C ARG A 5 42.68 23.78 -4.45
N SER A 6 43.81 24.19 -5.03
CA SER A 6 43.91 25.02 -6.24
C SER A 6 43.10 24.52 -7.44
N GLU A 7 42.86 23.20 -7.55
CA GLU A 7 42.01 22.64 -8.61
C GLU A 7 40.52 23.00 -8.45
N HIS A 8 40.02 23.06 -7.22
CA HIS A 8 38.61 23.35 -6.96
C HIS A 8 38.27 24.84 -7.04
N ALA A 9 39.27 25.72 -6.97
CA ALA A 9 39.06 27.16 -7.13
C ALA A 9 38.48 27.51 -8.50
N SER A 10 38.93 26.83 -9.56
CA SER A 10 38.45 27.03 -10.93
C SER A 10 36.98 26.61 -11.13
N LEU A 11 36.53 25.60 -10.40
CA LEU A 11 35.15 25.12 -10.44
C LEU A 11 34.22 26.02 -9.65
N ILE A 12 34.68 26.55 -8.51
CA ILE A 12 33.91 27.52 -7.71
C ILE A 12 33.74 28.83 -8.48
N ASP A 13 34.78 29.30 -9.17
CA ASP A 13 34.72 30.51 -10.01
C ASP A 13 33.82 30.31 -11.24
N ARG A 14 33.81 29.10 -11.84
CA ARG A 14 32.86 28.73 -12.89
C ARG A 14 31.42 28.67 -12.40
N ILE A 15 31.17 28.18 -11.20
CA ILE A 15 29.81 28.14 -10.62
C ILE A 15 29.36 29.56 -10.23
N ALA A 16 30.27 30.40 -9.74
CA ALA A 16 29.99 31.79 -9.40
C ALA A 16 29.75 32.69 -10.63
N SER A 17 30.32 32.32 -11.79
CA SER A 17 30.15 33.06 -13.05
C SER A 17 28.94 32.58 -13.87
N ILE A 18 28.28 31.49 -13.49
CA ILE A 18 26.96 31.17 -14.02
C ILE A 18 26.01 32.23 -13.45
N PRO A 19 25.45 33.13 -14.28
CA PRO A 19 24.39 34.02 -13.81
C PRO A 19 23.31 33.10 -13.25
N ASN A 20 22.90 33.30 -12.00
CA ASN A 20 21.74 32.62 -11.44
C ASN A 20 20.60 32.84 -12.44
N ALA A 21 20.36 31.85 -13.31
CA ALA A 21 19.23 31.86 -14.20
C ALA A 21 18.05 31.99 -13.24
N PRO A 22 17.24 33.07 -13.32
CA PRO A 22 16.10 33.20 -12.45
C PRO A 22 15.32 31.91 -12.59
N ALA A 23 15.19 31.17 -11.48
CA ALA A 23 14.38 29.96 -11.45
C ALA A 23 13.06 30.32 -12.14
N GLU A 24 12.73 29.64 -13.25
CA GLU A 24 11.50 29.91 -13.98
C GLU A 24 10.36 29.82 -12.96
N THR A 25 9.84 30.97 -12.56
CA THR A 25 8.72 31.02 -11.65
C THR A 25 7.58 30.32 -12.36
N PRO A 26 6.92 29.31 -11.74
CA PRO A 26 5.83 28.60 -12.38
C PRO A 26 4.86 29.62 -12.98
N ARG A 27 4.68 29.58 -14.31
CA ARG A 27 3.71 30.43 -15.00
C ARG A 27 2.37 30.15 -14.32
N LYS A 28 1.89 31.11 -13.51
CA LYS A 28 0.53 31.04 -12.97
C LYS A 28 -0.41 30.86 -14.16
N PRO A 29 -1.36 29.93 -14.13
CA PRO A 29 -2.30 29.75 -15.23
C PRO A 29 -3.06 31.08 -15.41
N GLN A 30 -2.77 31.79 -16.49
CA GLN A 30 -3.39 33.09 -16.78
C GLN A 30 -4.60 32.94 -17.71
N SER A 31 -4.77 31.76 -18.30
CA SER A 31 -5.83 31.44 -19.25
C SER A 31 -6.55 30.15 -18.90
N VAL A 32 -7.82 30.05 -19.33
CA VAL A 32 -8.58 28.80 -19.34
C VAL A 32 -7.85 27.71 -20.15
N ALA A 33 -7.07 28.11 -21.16
CA ALA A 33 -6.21 27.19 -21.91
C ALA A 33 -5.07 26.60 -21.05
N ASP A 34 -4.51 27.37 -20.11
CA ASP A 34 -3.47 26.88 -19.20
C ASP A 34 -4.04 25.91 -18.17
N MET A 35 -5.25 26.19 -17.65
CA MET A 35 -5.96 25.25 -16.77
C MET A 35 -6.30 23.94 -17.49
N LEU A 36 -6.76 24.02 -18.75
CA LEU A 36 -7.01 22.83 -19.57
C LEU A 36 -5.71 22.07 -19.87
N ALA A 37 -4.60 22.77 -20.08
CA ALA A 37 -3.29 22.15 -20.28
C ALA A 37 -2.79 21.44 -19.01
N GLU A 38 -2.95 22.04 -17.83
CA GLU A 38 -2.57 21.44 -16.54
C GLU A 38 -3.41 20.19 -16.22
N ILE A 39 -4.71 20.22 -16.53
CA ILE A 39 -5.58 19.05 -16.45
C ILE A 39 -5.13 17.97 -17.44
N GLY A 40 -4.79 18.35 -18.67
CA GLY A 40 -4.29 17.45 -19.70
C GLY A 40 -2.99 16.75 -19.29
N GLU A 41 -2.02 17.51 -18.79
CA GLU A 41 -0.74 16.99 -18.29
C GLU A 41 -0.94 16.08 -17.06
N SER A 42 -1.85 16.45 -16.16
CA SER A 42 -2.20 15.61 -15.00
C SER A 42 -2.88 14.31 -15.42
N ALA A 43 -3.76 14.36 -16.43
CA ALA A 43 -4.42 13.19 -16.97
C ALA A 43 -3.45 12.25 -17.69
N GLU A 44 -2.49 12.79 -18.44
CA GLU A 44 -1.43 12.01 -19.09
C GLU A 44 -0.57 11.29 -18.05
N LYS A 45 -0.11 12.01 -17.02
CA LYS A 45 0.68 11.43 -15.92
C LYS A 45 -0.09 10.34 -15.17
N ALA A 46 -1.35 10.60 -14.83
CA ALA A 46 -2.21 9.58 -14.20
C ALA A 46 -2.40 8.35 -15.10
N GLY A 47 -2.52 8.54 -16.41
CA GLY A 47 -2.55 7.46 -17.39
C GLY A 47 -1.28 6.62 -17.37
N ALA A 48 -0.12 7.26 -17.37
CA ALA A 48 1.18 6.58 -17.28
C ALA A 48 1.32 5.79 -15.95
N ASP A 49 0.97 6.40 -14.82
CA ASP A 49 1.02 5.75 -13.50
C ASP A 49 0.13 4.49 -13.44
N ILE A 50 -1.06 4.55 -14.06
CA ILE A 50 -1.97 3.39 -14.15
C ILE A 50 -1.31 2.27 -14.96
N THR A 51 -0.63 2.59 -16.07
CA THR A 51 0.05 1.57 -16.89
C THR A 51 1.23 0.93 -16.15
N ASP A 52 1.97 1.70 -15.35
CA ASP A 52 3.04 1.19 -14.51
C ASP A 52 2.49 0.27 -13.40
N ALA A 53 1.41 0.69 -12.74
CA ALA A 53 0.71 -0.12 -11.76
C ALA A 53 0.20 -1.45 -12.37
N MET A 54 -0.34 -1.40 -13.59
CA MET A 54 -0.80 -2.58 -14.32
C MET A 54 0.36 -3.52 -14.67
N THR A 55 1.53 -2.97 -14.99
CA THR A 55 2.74 -3.75 -15.27
C THR A 55 3.22 -4.49 -14.02
N VAL A 56 3.25 -3.83 -12.86
CA VAL A 56 3.62 -4.45 -11.58
C VAL A 56 2.61 -5.52 -11.19
N PHE A 57 1.31 -5.23 -11.32
CA PHE A 57 0.24 -6.18 -11.06
C PHE A 57 0.35 -7.43 -11.96
N GLY A 58 0.59 -7.23 -13.26
CA GLY A 58 0.82 -8.32 -14.22
C GLY A 58 2.01 -9.20 -13.86
N ARG A 59 3.12 -8.60 -13.39
CA ARG A 59 4.30 -9.35 -12.90
C ARG A 59 3.98 -10.18 -11.65
N ILE A 60 3.23 -9.63 -10.71
CA ILE A 60 2.79 -10.35 -9.51
C ILE A 60 1.89 -11.52 -9.90
N MET A 61 0.90 -11.29 -10.77
CA MET A 61 0.00 -12.35 -11.25
C MET A 61 0.75 -13.45 -11.99
N ALA A 62 1.72 -13.10 -12.85
CA ALA A 62 2.58 -14.07 -13.51
C ALA A 62 3.44 -14.86 -12.50
N GLY A 63 3.97 -14.18 -11.47
CA GLY A 63 4.73 -14.82 -10.38
C GLY A 63 3.88 -15.81 -9.57
N ILE A 64 2.64 -15.45 -9.26
CA ILE A 64 1.67 -16.34 -8.60
C ILE A 64 1.36 -17.53 -9.51
N GLY A 65 1.12 -17.30 -10.81
CA GLY A 65 0.91 -18.36 -11.80
C GLY A 65 2.08 -19.34 -11.87
N LYS A 66 3.31 -18.85 -11.92
CA LYS A 66 4.53 -19.68 -11.87
C LYS A 66 4.62 -20.47 -10.56
N ALA A 67 4.22 -19.87 -9.44
CA ALA A 67 4.23 -20.54 -8.14
C ALA A 67 3.30 -21.76 -8.08
N PHE A 68 2.16 -21.73 -8.77
CA PHE A 68 1.28 -22.91 -8.89
C PHE A 68 1.94 -24.07 -9.65
N VAL A 69 2.78 -23.78 -10.65
CA VAL A 69 3.47 -24.80 -11.46
C VAL A 69 4.76 -25.29 -10.77
N SER A 70 5.41 -24.43 -9.98
CA SER A 70 6.67 -24.75 -9.30
C SER A 70 6.70 -24.18 -7.88
N PRO A 71 6.14 -24.89 -6.89
CA PRO A 71 6.06 -24.41 -5.49
C PRO A 71 7.43 -24.11 -4.85
N ARG A 72 8.52 -24.73 -5.33
CA ARG A 72 9.89 -24.44 -4.89
C ARG A 72 10.40 -23.04 -5.26
N TYR A 73 9.74 -22.38 -6.21
CA TYR A 73 10.02 -21.00 -6.59
C TYR A 73 9.59 -20.01 -5.49
N LEU A 74 8.58 -20.38 -4.70
CA LEU A 74 8.21 -19.64 -3.51
C LEU A 74 9.23 -19.91 -2.40
N ARG A 75 9.67 -18.86 -1.71
CA ARG A 75 10.47 -18.96 -0.48
C ARG A 75 9.50 -19.11 0.71
N PRO A 76 9.16 -20.34 1.15
CA PRO A 76 8.06 -20.55 2.11
C PRO A 76 8.33 -19.87 3.45
N THR A 77 9.59 -19.77 3.85
CA THR A 77 10.01 -19.09 5.09
C THR A 77 9.61 -17.61 5.09
N SER A 78 9.76 -16.92 3.95
CA SER A 78 9.37 -15.51 3.82
C SER A 78 7.85 -15.34 3.82
N ILE A 79 7.11 -16.26 3.19
CA ILE A 79 5.64 -16.23 3.18
C ILE A 79 5.10 -16.42 4.60
N ILE A 80 5.59 -17.42 5.34
CA ILE A 80 5.16 -17.69 6.71
C ILE A 80 5.42 -16.47 7.61
N HIS A 81 6.59 -15.85 7.48
CA HIS A 81 6.91 -14.62 8.22
C HIS A 81 5.90 -13.50 7.93
N HIS A 82 5.55 -13.29 6.67
CA HIS A 82 4.54 -12.29 6.30
C HIS A 82 3.11 -12.71 6.69
N MET A 83 2.78 -14.00 6.76
CA MET A 83 1.48 -14.48 7.26
C MET A 83 1.34 -14.23 8.77
N GLU A 84 2.38 -14.49 9.55
CA GLU A 84 2.42 -14.13 10.98
C GLU A 84 2.30 -12.61 11.15
N TYR A 85 3.06 -11.85 10.37
CA TYR A 85 3.04 -10.40 10.47
C TYR A 85 1.70 -9.79 10.05
N ALA A 86 1.08 -10.27 8.97
CA ALA A 86 -0.18 -9.73 8.44
C ALA A 86 -1.41 -10.26 9.16
N GLY A 87 -1.43 -11.56 9.46
CA GLY A 87 -2.53 -12.25 10.11
C GLY A 87 -2.48 -12.12 11.63
N LEU A 88 -1.52 -12.78 12.28
CA LEU A 88 -1.48 -12.90 13.75
C LEU A 88 -1.42 -11.54 14.44
N ASN A 89 -0.60 -10.61 13.94
CA ASN A 89 -0.51 -9.27 14.52
C ASN A 89 -1.77 -8.41 14.28
N ALA A 90 -2.64 -8.76 13.32
CA ALA A 90 -3.92 -8.06 13.09
C ALA A 90 -5.06 -8.60 13.98
N VAL A 91 -4.96 -9.85 14.46
CA VAL A 91 -5.99 -10.51 15.28
C VAL A 91 -6.45 -9.66 16.48
N PRO A 92 -5.57 -9.03 17.28
CA PRO A 92 -6.02 -8.27 18.46
C PRO A 92 -6.95 -7.10 18.10
N ILE A 93 -6.64 -6.40 17.01
CA ILE A 93 -7.43 -5.24 16.58
C ILE A 93 -8.75 -5.71 15.95
N ILE A 94 -8.74 -6.78 15.14
CA ILE A 94 -9.94 -7.36 14.54
C ILE A 94 -10.88 -7.92 15.62
N ALA A 95 -10.34 -8.61 16.62
CA ALA A 95 -11.12 -9.15 17.73
C ALA A 95 -11.77 -8.04 18.56
N LEU A 96 -11.01 -6.98 18.88
CA LEU A 96 -11.55 -5.82 19.60
C LEU A 96 -12.67 -5.14 18.81
N MET A 97 -12.45 -4.88 17.52
CA MET A 97 -13.45 -4.25 16.67
C MET A 97 -14.69 -5.12 16.51
N SER A 98 -14.53 -6.43 16.29
CA SER A 98 -15.65 -7.38 16.15
C SER A 98 -16.46 -7.48 17.43
N PHE A 99 -15.80 -7.46 18.60
CA PHE A 99 -16.48 -7.44 19.89
C PHE A 99 -17.30 -6.17 20.08
N LEU A 100 -16.69 -4.99 19.87
CA LEU A 100 -17.38 -3.71 20.04
C LEU A 100 -18.56 -3.56 19.08
N ILE A 101 -18.35 -3.88 17.80
CA ILE A 101 -19.40 -3.80 16.78
C ILE A 101 -20.50 -4.84 17.04
N GLY A 102 -20.14 -6.06 17.42
CA GLY A 102 -21.10 -7.09 17.80
C GLY A 102 -21.98 -6.67 18.98
N ALA A 103 -21.41 -6.03 20.00
CA ALA A 103 -22.16 -5.50 21.14
C ALA A 103 -23.13 -4.38 20.73
N ILE A 104 -22.70 -3.47 19.85
CA ILE A 104 -23.54 -2.39 19.31
C ILE A 104 -24.72 -2.99 18.53
N ILE A 105 -24.46 -3.95 17.64
CA ILE A 105 -25.48 -4.62 16.83
C ILE A 105 -26.46 -5.38 17.73
N ALA A 106 -25.96 -6.11 18.73
CA ALA A 106 -26.83 -6.85 19.65
C ALA A 106 -27.76 -5.91 20.41
N GLN A 107 -27.25 -4.79 20.92
CA GLN A 107 -28.07 -3.81 21.62
C GLN A 107 -29.10 -3.16 20.69
N GLN A 108 -28.70 -2.71 19.50
CA GLN A 108 -29.62 -2.10 18.53
C GLN A 108 -30.66 -3.10 18.02
N GLY A 109 -30.24 -4.34 17.73
CA GLY A 109 -31.11 -5.42 17.28
C GLY A 109 -32.14 -5.82 18.34
N ALA A 110 -31.77 -5.82 19.63
CA ALA A 110 -32.71 -6.06 20.73
C ALA A 110 -33.79 -4.98 20.78
N PHE A 111 -33.40 -3.70 20.69
CA PHE A 111 -34.36 -2.59 20.66
C PHE A 111 -35.30 -2.66 19.46
N GLN A 112 -34.80 -3.05 18.28
CA GLN A 112 -35.64 -3.19 17.08
C GLN A 112 -36.60 -4.38 17.20
N MET A 113 -36.13 -5.55 17.66
CA MET A 113 -36.96 -6.75 17.79
C MET A 113 -38.01 -6.65 18.88
N ARG A 114 -37.76 -5.87 19.94
CA ARG A 114 -38.75 -5.54 20.98
C ARG A 114 -40.01 -4.91 20.40
N ALA A 115 -39.89 -4.03 19.40
CA ALA A 115 -41.04 -3.41 18.75
C ALA A 115 -41.96 -4.44 18.05
N PHE A 116 -41.41 -5.59 17.68
CA PHE A 116 -42.13 -6.70 17.05
C PHE A 116 -42.47 -7.84 18.02
N GLY A 117 -42.19 -7.70 19.32
CA GLY A 117 -42.37 -8.76 20.32
C GLY A 117 -41.44 -9.97 20.14
N ALA A 118 -40.35 -9.81 19.39
CA ALA A 118 -39.48 -10.87 18.89
C ALA A 118 -38.05 -10.82 19.46
N GLU A 119 -37.86 -10.24 20.64
CA GLU A 119 -36.53 -9.96 21.24
C GLU A 119 -35.62 -11.20 21.36
N ILE A 120 -36.19 -12.39 21.55
CA ILE A 120 -35.42 -13.64 21.63
C ILE A 120 -34.65 -13.95 20.33
N PHE A 121 -35.13 -13.47 19.17
CA PHE A 121 -34.50 -13.70 17.87
C PHE A 121 -33.32 -12.74 17.60
N THR A 122 -33.03 -11.80 18.52
CA THR A 122 -31.86 -10.93 18.39
C THR A 122 -30.55 -11.72 18.35
N VAL A 123 -30.46 -12.84 19.07
CA VAL A 123 -29.26 -13.69 19.05
C VAL A 123 -29.04 -14.30 17.67
N ASP A 124 -30.10 -14.81 17.04
CA ASP A 124 -30.04 -15.37 15.68
C ASP A 124 -29.67 -14.30 14.65
N LEU A 125 -30.25 -13.10 14.78
CA LEU A 125 -29.92 -11.95 13.94
C LEU A 125 -28.42 -11.63 14.01
N VAL A 126 -27.88 -11.47 15.22
CA VAL A 126 -26.46 -11.13 15.44
C VAL A 126 -25.58 -12.26 14.92
N GLY A 127 -25.90 -13.52 15.23
CA GLY A 127 -25.13 -14.68 14.79
C GLY A 127 -25.02 -14.77 13.27
N ILE A 128 -26.15 -14.64 12.56
CA ILE A 128 -26.19 -14.69 11.10
C ILE A 128 -25.44 -13.51 10.50
N LEU A 129 -25.71 -12.29 10.98
CA LEU A 129 -25.12 -11.07 10.44
C LEU A 129 -23.59 -11.02 10.61
N VAL A 130 -23.11 -11.38 11.80
CA VAL A 130 -21.66 -11.40 12.10
C VAL A 130 -20.95 -12.46 11.27
N LEU A 131 -21.50 -13.66 11.16
CA LEU A 131 -20.85 -14.74 10.42
C LEU A 131 -20.89 -14.57 8.90
N ARG A 132 -21.94 -13.96 8.35
CA ARG A 132 -22.08 -13.80 6.88
C ARG A 132 -21.51 -12.51 6.33
N GLU A 133 -21.65 -11.41 7.04
CA GLU A 133 -21.39 -10.08 6.47
C GLU A 133 -20.28 -9.37 7.24
N ILE A 134 -20.55 -9.08 8.52
CA ILE A 134 -19.72 -8.14 9.29
C ILE A 134 -18.35 -8.72 9.61
N GLY A 135 -18.26 -10.00 10.00
CA GLY A 135 -16.98 -10.63 10.33
C GLY A 135 -16.01 -10.64 9.16
N VAL A 136 -16.49 -11.04 7.97
CA VAL A 136 -15.68 -11.07 6.74
C VAL A 136 -15.32 -9.65 6.30
N LEU A 137 -16.28 -8.73 6.29
CA LEU A 137 -16.07 -7.36 5.83
C LEU A 137 -15.08 -6.60 6.72
N LEU A 138 -15.21 -6.71 8.04
CA LEU A 138 -14.27 -6.11 8.99
C LEU A 138 -12.88 -6.69 8.84
N THR A 139 -12.77 -8.02 8.73
CA THR A 139 -11.48 -8.69 8.56
C THR A 139 -10.79 -8.20 7.28
N ALA A 140 -11.51 -8.18 6.15
CA ALA A 140 -10.97 -7.73 4.86
C ALA A 140 -10.48 -6.27 4.90
N ILE A 141 -11.29 -5.35 5.42
CA ILE A 141 -10.93 -3.92 5.50
C ILE A 141 -9.75 -3.72 6.45
N MET A 142 -9.74 -4.40 7.60
CA MET A 142 -8.69 -4.24 8.60
C MET A 142 -7.36 -4.83 8.15
N VAL A 143 -7.36 -6.02 7.54
CA VAL A 143 -6.14 -6.63 6.97
C VAL A 143 -5.60 -5.75 5.84
N ALA A 144 -6.45 -5.29 4.92
CA ALA A 144 -6.05 -4.40 3.84
C ALA A 144 -5.48 -3.08 4.38
N GLY A 145 -6.13 -2.45 5.35
CA GLY A 145 -5.73 -1.17 5.92
C GLY A 145 -4.43 -1.26 6.71
N ARG A 146 -4.38 -2.11 7.75
CA ARG A 146 -3.23 -2.19 8.66
C ARG A 146 -2.00 -2.81 7.98
N SER A 147 -2.17 -3.96 7.33
CA SER A 147 -1.03 -4.66 6.70
C SER A 147 -0.59 -3.96 5.41
N GLY A 148 -1.54 -3.46 4.60
CA GLY A 148 -1.22 -2.70 3.38
C GLY A 148 -0.48 -1.38 3.65
N SER A 149 -0.88 -0.63 4.70
CA SER A 149 -0.17 0.58 5.11
C SER A 149 1.22 0.27 5.64
N ALA A 150 1.36 -0.78 6.47
CA ALA A 150 2.65 -1.20 6.99
C ALA A 150 3.61 -1.64 5.88
N PHE A 151 3.16 -2.45 4.92
CA PHE A 151 3.97 -2.87 3.78
C PHE A 151 4.33 -1.72 2.85
N THR A 152 3.43 -0.77 2.62
CA THR A 152 3.72 0.45 1.85
C THR A 152 4.79 1.29 2.54
N ALA A 153 4.70 1.48 3.85
CA ALA A 153 5.70 2.20 4.63
C ALA A 153 7.06 1.49 4.64
N GLU A 154 7.07 0.16 4.73
CA GLU A 154 8.28 -0.66 4.69
C GLU A 154 8.97 -0.55 3.33
N ILE A 155 8.24 -0.76 2.22
CA ILE A 155 8.77 -0.62 0.85
C ILE A 155 9.24 0.82 0.60
N GLY A 156 8.48 1.82 1.05
CA GLY A 156 8.87 3.22 0.96
C GLY A 156 10.19 3.51 1.68
N SER A 157 10.35 2.97 2.89
CA SER A 157 11.60 3.09 3.65
C SER A 157 12.77 2.38 2.97
N MET A 158 12.55 1.19 2.39
CA MET A 158 13.56 0.47 1.61
C MET A 158 13.98 1.25 0.36
N LYS A 159 13.03 1.93 -0.31
CA LYS A 159 13.32 2.80 -1.45
C LYS A 159 14.17 4.00 -1.04
N MET A 160 13.84 4.65 0.08
CA MET A 160 14.62 5.79 0.59
C MET A 160 16.05 5.41 1.02
N ARG A 161 16.25 4.15 1.43
CA ARG A 161 17.56 3.59 1.80
C ARG A 161 18.31 2.95 0.62
N GLU A 162 17.79 3.08 -0.60
CA GLU A 162 18.36 2.50 -1.83
C GLU A 162 18.47 0.95 -1.81
N GLU A 163 17.81 0.27 -0.87
CA GLU A 163 17.86 -1.19 -0.74
C GLU A 163 17.21 -1.88 -1.97
N ILE A 164 16.18 -1.25 -2.54
CA ILE A 164 15.51 -1.75 -3.75
C ILE A 164 16.45 -1.70 -4.96
N ASP A 165 17.26 -0.67 -5.08
CA ASP A 165 18.19 -0.54 -6.21
C ASP A 165 19.41 -1.45 -6.02
N ALA A 166 19.86 -1.65 -4.78
CA ALA A 166 20.85 -2.67 -4.44
C ALA A 166 20.41 -4.07 -4.88
N LEU A 167 19.13 -4.45 -4.70
CA LEU A 167 18.58 -5.72 -5.19
C LEU A 167 18.70 -5.87 -6.71
N LYS A 168 18.45 -4.79 -7.47
CA LYS A 168 18.59 -4.81 -8.94
C LYS A 168 20.04 -4.98 -9.36
N ILE A 169 20.99 -4.35 -8.66
CA ILE A 169 22.43 -4.45 -8.95
C ILE A 169 22.94 -5.88 -8.77
N ILE A 170 22.46 -6.61 -7.75
CA ILE A 170 22.81 -8.02 -7.52
C ILE A 170 22.03 -8.99 -8.43
N GLY A 171 21.25 -8.48 -9.39
CA GLY A 171 20.54 -9.28 -10.40
C GLY A 171 19.24 -9.92 -9.93
N LEU A 172 18.66 -9.47 -8.81
CA LEU A 172 17.37 -9.96 -8.32
C LEU A 172 16.23 -9.02 -8.75
N ASP A 173 15.09 -9.58 -9.16
CA ASP A 173 13.88 -8.79 -9.42
C ASP A 173 13.22 -8.37 -8.08
N PRO A 174 13.14 -7.06 -7.77
CA PRO A 174 12.51 -6.61 -6.53
C PRO A 174 11.04 -6.99 -6.42
N VAL A 175 10.31 -7.12 -7.52
CA VAL A 175 8.88 -7.50 -7.48
C VAL A 175 8.74 -8.95 -7.00
N GLU A 176 9.57 -9.85 -7.52
CA GLU A 176 9.56 -11.27 -7.15
C GLU A 176 10.04 -11.49 -5.71
N VAL A 177 11.02 -10.71 -5.25
CA VAL A 177 11.60 -10.87 -3.90
C VAL A 177 10.78 -10.17 -2.81
N LEU A 178 10.22 -8.98 -3.09
CA LEU A 178 9.58 -8.16 -2.06
C LEU A 178 8.05 -8.16 -2.13
N ALA A 179 7.46 -8.12 -3.33
CA ALA A 179 6.01 -8.01 -3.48
C ALA A 179 5.33 -9.38 -3.46
N LEU A 180 5.87 -10.34 -4.21
CA LEU A 180 5.28 -11.67 -4.36
C LEU A 180 5.01 -12.40 -3.03
N PRO A 181 5.97 -12.56 -2.09
CA PRO A 181 5.71 -13.27 -0.84
C PRO A 181 4.69 -12.55 0.05
N ARG A 182 4.65 -11.22 0.04
CA ARG A 182 3.67 -10.42 0.80
C ARG A 182 2.25 -10.60 0.23
N VAL A 183 2.10 -10.56 -1.09
CA VAL A 183 0.80 -10.77 -1.76
C VAL A 183 0.30 -12.19 -1.53
N VAL A 184 1.17 -13.20 -1.67
CA VAL A 184 0.78 -14.59 -1.39
C VAL A 184 0.39 -14.77 0.07
N ALA A 185 1.13 -14.16 1.02
CA ALA A 185 0.76 -14.19 2.42
C ALA A 185 -0.61 -13.55 2.69
N LEU A 186 -0.93 -12.42 2.04
CA LEU A 186 -2.23 -11.76 2.16
C LEU A 186 -3.39 -12.54 1.52
N ILE A 187 -3.14 -13.36 0.50
CA ILE A 187 -4.17 -14.22 -0.12
C ILE A 187 -4.50 -15.41 0.78
N LEU A 188 -3.52 -15.91 1.54
CA LEU A 188 -3.66 -17.09 2.38
C LEU A 188 -4.22 -16.79 3.79
N VAL A 189 -4.17 -15.53 4.22
CA VAL A 189 -4.66 -15.05 5.53
C VAL A 189 -6.08 -14.54 5.41
#